data_AF-A0A2U3DAK7-F1
#
_entry.id   AF-A0A2U3DAK7-F1
#
_cell.length_a   1.000
_cell.length_b   1.000
_cell.length_c   1.000
_cell.angle_alpha   90.00
_cell.angle_beta   90.00
_cell.angle_gamma   90.00
#
_symmetry.space_group_name_H-M   'P 1'
#
loop_
_entity.id
_entity.type
_entity.pdbx_description
1 polymer ?
#
loop_
_entity_poly.entity_id
_entity_poly.type
_entity_poly.pdbx_seq_one_letter_code
_entity_poly.pdbx_strand_id
1 'polypeptide(L)'
;MNRFGRDVQRYVHMDLFAKESNELDALREMNQESKVTVLNTREASTAENVTSKAEVVGGASVGGTGETETVTSNQGRTYDVTRSGNHTSTTSVPHPAKGQPNSSVDILDKQTGGIKMRRWFGPDGRAIRDVDFTNHGNPSMHPEWPHEHIFEWFEDGSFNRIP
;
A
#
# COMPACT_ATOMS: atom_id res chain seq x y z
N MET A 1 -45.97 56.93 -35.17
CA MET A 1 -46.68 55.75 -34.63
C MET A 1 -46.04 55.33 -33.30
N ASN A 2 -46.85 55.08 -32.28
CA ASN A 2 -46.47 54.46 -31.00
C ASN A 2 -45.77 53.10 -31.19
N ARG A 3 -44.86 52.72 -30.27
CA ARG A 3 -45.10 51.71 -29.22
C ARG A 3 -43.82 51.30 -28.48
N PHE A 4 -43.89 51.31 -27.13
CA PHE A 4 -43.30 50.41 -26.11
C PHE A 4 -41.90 49.82 -26.36
N GLY A 5 -40.93 49.82 -25.45
CA GLY A 5 -40.88 50.11 -24.03
C GLY A 5 -39.69 49.35 -23.41
N ARG A 6 -39.30 49.80 -22.21
CA ARG A 6 -38.66 49.06 -21.11
C ARG A 6 -37.24 48.48 -21.25
N ASP A 7 -36.54 48.69 -20.14
CA ASP A 7 -35.48 47.87 -19.52
C ASP A 7 -34.03 48.06 -19.98
N VAL A 8 -33.38 48.98 -19.27
CA VAL A 8 -31.94 49.10 -19.12
C VAL A 8 -31.54 48.30 -17.89
N GLN A 9 -31.10 47.05 -18.06
CA GLN A 9 -30.41 46.30 -17.01
C GLN A 9 -29.59 45.16 -17.62
N ARG A 10 -28.33 45.08 -17.16
CA ARG A 10 -27.42 43.92 -17.11
C ARG A 10 -26.46 43.69 -18.28
N TYR A 11 -25.23 44.16 -18.03
CA TYR A 11 -24.01 43.32 -17.93
C TYR A 11 -24.15 41.89 -18.46
N VAL A 12 -23.42 41.57 -19.52
CA VAL A 12 -22.36 40.54 -19.50
C VAL A 12 -21.50 40.69 -20.75
N HIS A 13 -20.20 40.90 -20.53
CA HIS A 13 -19.19 40.79 -21.56
C HIS A 13 -18.99 39.32 -21.93
N MET A 14 -18.77 39.09 -23.22
CA MET A 14 -18.72 37.80 -23.90
C MET A 14 -17.50 36.96 -23.48
N ASP A 15 -17.77 35.68 -23.23
CA ASP A 15 -17.12 34.51 -23.82
C ASP A 15 -15.70 34.62 -24.42
N LEU A 16 -14.80 33.78 -23.89
CA LEU A 16 -14.26 32.56 -24.53
C LEU A 16 -12.73 32.40 -24.55
N PHE A 17 -12.32 31.23 -24.04
CA PHE A 17 -11.10 30.45 -24.28
C PHE A 17 -9.76 30.82 -23.61
N ALA A 18 -9.50 30.16 -22.47
CA ALA A 18 -8.26 29.42 -22.29
C ALA A 18 -8.53 28.16 -21.45
N LYS A 19 -8.35 26.99 -22.06
CA LYS A 19 -8.30 25.68 -21.40
C LYS A 19 -6.92 25.52 -20.77
N GLU A 20 -6.82 25.47 -19.46
CA GLU A 20 -5.75 24.74 -18.78
C GLU A 20 -6.35 23.96 -17.61
N SER A 21 -6.32 22.64 -17.74
CA SER A 21 -6.85 21.66 -16.81
C SER A 21 -5.98 21.59 -15.56
N ASN A 22 -6.47 22.14 -14.45
CA ASN A 22 -5.86 21.96 -13.13
C ASN A 22 -6.23 20.58 -12.56
N GLU A 23 -5.45 19.55 -12.88
CA GLU A 23 -5.61 18.20 -12.31
C GLU A 23 -5.14 18.09 -10.84
N LEU A 24 -4.93 19.22 -10.13
CA LEU A 24 -4.42 19.22 -8.76
C LEU A 24 -5.49 19.30 -7.67
N ASP A 25 -6.75 19.59 -8.01
CA ASP A 25 -7.82 19.72 -7.01
C ASP A 25 -8.59 18.41 -6.73
N ALA A 26 -8.46 17.37 -7.57
CA ALA A 26 -9.15 16.08 -7.37
C ALA A 26 -8.47 15.14 -6.36
N LEU A 27 -7.22 15.43 -5.94
CA LEU A 27 -6.47 14.59 -4.99
C LEU A 27 -6.56 15.08 -3.53
N ARG A 28 -7.19 16.24 -3.28
CA ARG A 28 -7.24 16.84 -1.95
C ARG A 28 -8.55 16.58 -1.18
N GLU A 29 -9.60 16.11 -1.85
CA GLU A 29 -10.90 15.80 -1.21
C GLU A 29 -11.09 14.33 -0.83
N MET A 30 -10.22 13.40 -1.27
CA MET A 30 -10.32 11.98 -0.89
C MET A 30 -9.71 11.63 0.48
N ASN A 31 -9.11 12.58 1.19
CA ASN A 31 -8.42 12.34 2.47
C ASN A 31 -9.06 13.06 3.68
N GLN A 32 -10.35 13.41 3.60
CA GLN A 32 -11.06 14.06 4.72
C GLN A 32 -12.09 13.17 5.44
N GLU A 33 -12.37 11.96 4.95
CA GLU A 33 -13.32 11.04 5.61
C GLU A 33 -12.63 9.91 6.39
N SER A 34 -11.84 10.26 7.42
CA SER A 34 -11.50 9.32 8.51
C SER A 34 -11.18 10.04 9.83
N LYS A 35 -11.77 11.21 10.05
CA LYS A 35 -11.54 12.05 11.23
C LYS A 35 -12.67 11.96 12.25
N VAL A 36 -13.07 10.75 12.65
CA VAL A 36 -14.05 10.44 13.71
C VAL A 36 -13.69 9.03 14.20
N THR A 37 -13.09 8.74 15.37
CA THR A 37 -13.34 9.17 16.74
C THR A 37 -12.09 8.88 17.57
N VAL A 38 -11.43 9.90 18.13
CA VAL A 38 -10.40 9.73 19.17
C VAL A 38 -11.06 10.02 20.50
N LEU A 39 -11.50 9.00 21.24
CA LEU A 39 -11.77 9.11 22.67
C LEU A 39 -11.44 7.80 23.40
N ASN A 40 -10.32 7.86 24.12
CA ASN A 40 -10.17 7.43 25.51
C ASN A 40 -10.27 5.93 25.85
N THR A 41 -9.12 5.29 26.12
CA THR A 41 -8.79 4.74 27.46
C THR A 41 -7.32 4.35 27.56
N ARG A 42 -6.76 4.55 28.76
CA ARG A 42 -5.38 4.29 29.17
C ARG A 42 -5.26 2.87 29.76
N GLU A 43 -4.01 2.41 29.85
CA GLU A 43 -3.50 1.33 30.71
C GLU A 43 -4.00 -0.11 30.41
N ALA A 44 -3.09 -0.98 29.97
CA ALA A 44 -2.70 -2.18 30.74
C ALA A 44 -1.79 -3.09 29.90
N SER A 45 -0.58 -3.32 30.41
CA SER A 45 0.23 -4.48 30.09
C SER A 45 -0.51 -5.76 30.52
N THR A 46 -0.65 -6.74 29.63
CA THR A 46 -0.53 -8.17 29.99
C THR A 46 -0.43 -9.02 28.73
N ALA A 47 0.58 -9.88 28.69
CA ALA A 47 0.66 -11.02 27.80
C ALA A 47 -0.53 -11.96 28.01
N GLU A 48 -0.99 -12.65 26.95
CA GLU A 48 -1.00 -14.13 26.85
C GLU A 48 -1.84 -14.62 25.65
N ASN A 49 -1.16 -15.34 24.76
CA ASN A 49 -1.55 -16.60 24.12
C ASN A 49 -3.05 -16.90 23.92
N VAL A 50 -3.54 -16.88 22.66
CA VAL A 50 -4.46 -17.92 22.19
C VAL A 50 -4.23 -18.24 20.71
N THR A 51 -3.75 -19.46 20.47
CA THR A 51 -3.86 -20.25 19.23
C THR A 51 -5.18 -20.03 18.48
N SER A 52 -5.12 -19.76 17.18
CA SER A 52 -6.24 -20.03 16.28
C SER A 52 -5.73 -20.45 14.90
N LYS A 53 -5.89 -21.75 14.62
CA LYS A 53 -5.89 -22.32 13.27
C LYS A 53 -6.86 -21.53 12.40
N ALA A 54 -6.35 -20.84 11.38
CA ALA A 54 -7.15 -20.33 10.29
C ALA A 54 -6.62 -20.90 8.97
N GLU A 55 -7.42 -21.76 8.38
CA GLU A 55 -7.27 -22.32 7.05
C GLU A 55 -7.46 -21.17 6.03
N VAL A 56 -6.37 -20.66 5.46
CA VAL A 56 -6.46 -19.58 4.45
C VAL A 56 -6.60 -20.20 3.07
N VAL A 57 -7.86 -20.44 2.70
CA VAL A 57 -8.29 -20.52 1.30
C VAL A 57 -8.16 -19.11 0.70
N GLY A 58 -7.61 -19.05 -0.50
CA GLY A 58 -7.17 -17.83 -1.17
C GLY A 58 -8.18 -16.68 -1.23
N GLY A 59 -7.62 -15.48 -1.31
CA GLY A 59 -8.36 -14.22 -1.48
C GLY A 59 -8.10 -13.22 -0.38
N ALA A 60 -6.84 -12.77 -0.20
CA ALA A 60 -6.53 -11.72 0.75
C ALA A 60 -6.73 -10.34 0.14
N SER A 61 -7.99 -9.90 0.10
CA SER A 61 -8.33 -8.48 0.22
C SER A 61 -8.93 -8.27 1.60
N VAL A 62 -8.25 -7.48 2.45
CA VAL A 62 -8.81 -6.56 3.44
C VAL A 62 -7.62 -5.93 4.19
N GLY A 63 -7.60 -4.59 4.17
CA GLY A 63 -6.65 -3.79 4.92
C GLY A 63 -7.10 -3.66 6.37
N GLY A 64 -6.22 -4.05 7.28
CA GLY A 64 -6.22 -3.65 8.69
C GLY A 64 -4.83 -3.10 9.00
N THR A 65 -4.73 -1.80 9.30
CA THR A 65 -3.49 -1.23 9.83
C THR A 65 -3.33 -1.67 11.27
N GLY A 66 -2.40 -2.60 11.52
CA GLY A 66 -1.91 -2.94 12.87
C GLY A 66 -2.33 -4.28 13.45
N GLU A 67 -3.10 -5.10 12.73
CA GLU A 67 -3.34 -6.49 13.14
C GLU A 67 -2.17 -7.35 12.71
N THR A 68 -1.70 -8.23 13.60
CA THR A 68 -0.60 -9.15 13.28
C THR A 68 -1.04 -10.07 12.15
N GLU A 69 -0.38 -9.99 11.00
CA GLU A 69 -0.61 -10.88 9.87
C GLU A 69 0.52 -11.89 9.81
N THR A 70 0.18 -13.18 9.74
CA THR A 70 1.18 -14.23 9.56
C THR A 70 0.80 -15.12 8.39
N VAL A 71 1.80 -15.69 7.73
CA VAL A 71 1.61 -16.67 6.66
C VAL A 71 2.49 -17.89 6.93
N THR A 72 1.97 -19.08 6.68
CA THR A 72 2.71 -20.34 6.84
C THR A 72 3.13 -20.88 5.47
N SER A 73 4.39 -21.27 5.32
CA SER A 73 4.92 -21.86 4.10
C SER A 73 4.47 -23.29 3.90
N ASN A 74 4.60 -23.76 2.67
CA ASN A 74 4.46 -25.17 2.30
C ASN A 74 5.40 -26.12 3.08
N GLN A 75 6.43 -25.59 3.76
CA GLN A 75 7.32 -26.35 4.65
C GLN A 75 7.02 -26.16 6.14
N GLY A 76 5.94 -25.44 6.48
CA GLY A 76 5.49 -25.23 7.86
C GLY A 76 6.20 -24.10 8.61
N ARG A 77 7.01 -23.26 7.94
CA ARG A 77 7.58 -22.06 8.57
C ARG A 77 6.57 -20.93 8.57
N THR A 78 6.47 -20.20 9.67
CA THR A 78 5.57 -19.05 9.79
C THR A 78 6.36 -17.76 9.65
N TYR A 79 5.88 -16.86 8.78
CA TYR A 79 6.46 -15.54 8.54
C TYR A 79 5.47 -14.46 8.98
N ASP A 80 5.98 -13.46 9.71
CA ASP A 80 5.22 -12.24 10.02
C ASP A 80 5.13 -11.36 8.76
N VAL A 81 3.94 -11.23 8.22
CA VAL A 81 3.68 -10.39 7.05
C VAL A 81 2.96 -9.11 7.43
N THR A 82 2.89 -8.72 8.70
CA THR A 82 2.20 -7.51 9.14
C THR A 82 2.60 -6.28 8.31
N ARG A 83 1.59 -5.60 7.77
CA ARG A 83 1.77 -4.35 7.04
C ARG A 83 2.25 -3.27 8.01
N SER A 84 3.18 -2.43 7.57
CA SER A 84 3.45 -1.17 8.27
C SER A 84 2.21 -0.27 8.26
N GLY A 85 2.13 0.66 9.22
CA GLY A 85 1.06 1.67 9.25
C GLY A 85 1.00 2.54 7.99
N ASN A 86 2.12 2.66 7.27
CA ASN A 86 2.19 3.28 5.96
C ASN A 86 2.34 2.19 4.88
N HIS A 87 1.25 1.79 4.23
CA HIS A 87 1.24 0.69 3.27
C HIS A 87 0.62 1.09 1.93
N THR A 88 1.18 0.58 0.85
CA THR A 88 0.67 0.79 -0.52
C THR A 88 0.63 -0.52 -1.30
N SER A 89 -0.01 -0.52 -2.47
CA SER A 89 0.03 -1.64 -3.39
C SER A 89 0.40 -1.18 -4.79
N THR A 90 1.12 -2.01 -5.52
CA THR A 90 1.60 -1.72 -6.89
C THR A 90 1.60 -2.99 -7.71
N THR A 91 1.63 -2.86 -9.03
CA THR A 91 1.79 -4.00 -9.95
C THR A 91 3.20 -4.12 -10.53
N SER A 92 4.11 -3.22 -10.11
CA SER A 92 5.50 -3.19 -10.56
C SER A 92 6.43 -3.26 -9.36
N VAL A 93 7.46 -4.10 -9.41
CA VAL A 93 8.43 -4.24 -8.32
C VAL A 93 9.19 -2.91 -8.16
N PRO A 94 9.08 -2.21 -7.02
CA PRO A 94 9.79 -0.96 -6.81
C PRO A 94 11.29 -1.19 -6.67
N HIS A 95 12.10 -0.19 -7.00
CA HIS A 95 13.54 -0.27 -6.80
C HIS A 95 13.87 -0.37 -5.30
N PRO A 96 14.73 -1.31 -4.85
CA PRO A 96 15.00 -1.52 -3.42
C PRO A 96 15.50 -0.27 -2.69
N ALA A 97 16.24 0.62 -3.35
CA ALA A 97 16.76 1.86 -2.75
C ALA A 97 15.80 3.08 -2.79
N LYS A 98 14.57 2.92 -3.29
CA LYS A 98 13.67 4.06 -3.59
C LYS A 98 12.28 3.91 -2.97
N GLY A 99 12.17 3.21 -1.85
CA GLY A 99 10.92 3.11 -1.12
C GLY A 99 10.62 4.34 -0.28
N GLN A 100 9.38 4.41 0.17
CA GLN A 100 9.01 5.37 1.20
C GLN A 100 9.56 4.90 2.55
N PRO A 101 10.16 5.77 3.37
CA PRO A 101 10.63 5.41 4.70
C PRO A 101 9.55 4.79 5.58
N ASN A 102 9.92 3.77 6.37
CA ASN A 102 9.05 3.08 7.34
C ASN A 102 7.72 2.62 6.73
N SER A 103 7.78 2.07 5.52
CA SER A 103 6.61 1.65 4.76
C SER A 103 6.71 0.20 4.32
N SER A 104 5.60 -0.30 3.78
CA SER A 104 5.53 -1.60 3.15
C SER A 104 4.70 -1.48 1.88
N VAL A 105 4.93 -2.38 0.95
CA VAL A 105 4.24 -2.38 -0.33
C VAL A 105 3.90 -3.80 -0.75
N ASP A 106 2.66 -4.00 -1.16
CA ASP A 106 2.21 -5.22 -1.83
C ASP A 106 2.46 -5.11 -3.33
N ILE A 107 3.21 -6.06 -3.87
CA ILE A 107 3.39 -6.24 -5.31
C ILE A 107 2.36 -7.25 -5.76
N LEU A 108 1.37 -6.76 -6.50
CA LEU A 108 0.25 -7.52 -7.01
C LEU A 108 0.56 -8.09 -8.40
N ASP A 109 0.03 -9.27 -8.65
CA ASP A 109 -0.03 -9.84 -9.97
C ASP A 109 -1.03 -9.07 -10.85
N LYS A 110 -0.60 -8.65 -12.04
CA LYS A 110 -1.43 -7.83 -12.94
C LYS A 110 -2.68 -8.56 -13.46
N GLN A 111 -2.64 -9.88 -13.53
CA GLN A 111 -3.72 -10.68 -14.14
C GLN A 111 -4.74 -11.09 -13.09
N THR A 112 -4.26 -11.53 -11.92
CA THR A 112 -5.11 -12.09 -10.86
C THR A 112 -5.42 -11.11 -9.74
N GLY A 113 -4.62 -10.04 -9.59
CA GLY A 113 -4.68 -9.14 -8.44
C GLY A 113 -4.14 -9.74 -7.14
N GLY A 114 -3.66 -10.98 -7.16
CA GLY A 114 -3.10 -11.64 -5.98
C GLY A 114 -1.74 -11.06 -5.57
N ILE A 115 -1.42 -11.09 -4.28
CA ILE A 115 -0.12 -10.63 -3.78
C ILE A 115 0.96 -11.63 -4.20
N LYS A 116 1.99 -11.14 -4.90
CA LYS A 116 3.18 -11.92 -5.27
C LYS A 116 4.28 -11.79 -4.25
N MET A 117 4.46 -10.57 -3.74
CA MET A 117 5.52 -10.21 -2.83
C MET A 117 5.03 -9.06 -1.95
N ARG A 118 5.45 -9.05 -0.69
CA ARG A 118 5.39 -7.86 0.17
C ARG A 118 6.81 -7.42 0.47
N ARG A 119 7.09 -6.13 0.30
CA ARG A 119 8.38 -5.51 0.60
C ARG A 119 8.23 -4.53 1.75
N TRP A 120 9.21 -4.49 2.66
CA TRP A 120 9.31 -3.49 3.72
C TRP A 120 10.52 -2.61 3.51
N PHE A 121 10.37 -1.33 3.84
CA PHE A 121 11.40 -0.30 3.75
C PHE A 121 11.73 0.25 5.13
N GLY A 122 13.03 0.38 5.39
CA GLY A 122 13.57 0.98 6.60
C GLY A 122 13.39 2.50 6.64
N PRO A 123 13.92 3.15 7.70
CA PRO A 123 13.83 4.60 7.88
C PRO A 123 14.52 5.43 6.80
N ASP A 124 15.47 4.86 6.08
CA ASP A 124 16.20 5.48 4.97
C ASP A 124 15.53 5.26 3.60
N GLY A 125 14.39 4.57 3.57
CA GLY A 125 13.68 4.21 2.33
C GLY A 125 14.33 3.06 1.56
N ARG A 126 15.35 2.40 2.12
CA ARG A 126 15.93 1.18 1.56
C ARG A 126 15.13 -0.05 1.98
N ALA A 127 14.98 -0.99 1.07
CA ALA A 127 14.33 -2.26 1.34
C ALA A 127 15.11 -2.99 2.43
N ILE A 128 14.42 -3.55 3.41
CA ILE A 128 15.06 -4.33 4.48
C ILE A 128 14.68 -5.80 4.39
N ARG A 129 13.50 -6.09 3.85
CA ARG A 129 12.88 -7.41 3.83
C ARG A 129 11.90 -7.51 2.67
N ASP A 130 11.83 -8.69 2.07
CA ASP A 130 10.70 -9.15 1.25
C ASP A 130 10.14 -10.46 1.80
N VAL A 131 8.85 -10.71 1.55
CA VAL A 131 8.26 -12.04 1.61
C VAL A 131 7.65 -12.32 0.26
N ASP A 132 8.12 -13.38 -0.38
CA ASP A 132 7.62 -13.85 -1.65
C ASP A 132 6.54 -14.90 -1.41
N PHE A 133 5.30 -14.61 -1.82
CA PHE A 133 4.13 -15.47 -1.58
C PHE A 133 3.96 -16.59 -2.61
N THR A 134 4.79 -16.59 -3.65
CA THR A 134 4.69 -17.52 -4.77
C THR A 134 6.02 -18.22 -4.98
N ASN A 135 5.99 -19.35 -5.67
CA ASN A 135 7.20 -20.06 -6.11
C ASN A 135 7.90 -19.40 -7.31
N HIS A 136 7.50 -18.18 -7.70
CA HIS A 136 7.98 -17.47 -8.89
C HIS A 136 7.94 -18.28 -10.21
N GLY A 137 7.08 -19.31 -10.28
CA GLY A 137 7.06 -20.24 -11.41
C GLY A 137 8.29 -21.16 -11.53
N ASN A 138 9.21 -21.13 -10.56
CA ASN A 138 10.44 -21.93 -10.53
C ASN A 138 10.58 -22.70 -9.20
N PRO A 139 9.78 -23.76 -8.99
CA PRO A 139 9.77 -24.51 -7.73
C PRO A 139 11.09 -25.23 -7.43
N SER A 140 11.92 -25.52 -8.44
CA SER A 140 13.23 -26.15 -8.24
C SER A 140 14.22 -25.21 -7.55
N MET A 141 14.14 -23.91 -7.83
CA MET A 141 14.99 -22.89 -7.19
C MET A 141 14.34 -22.27 -5.96
N HIS A 142 13.00 -22.31 -5.85
CA HIS A 142 12.23 -21.83 -4.71
C HIS A 142 11.33 -22.95 -4.16
N PRO A 143 11.92 -23.97 -3.50
CA PRO A 143 11.18 -25.13 -2.98
C PRO A 143 10.28 -24.78 -1.79
N GLU A 144 10.59 -23.68 -1.08
CA GLU A 144 9.76 -23.14 -0.02
C GLU A 144 8.99 -21.90 -0.50
N TRP A 145 7.68 -21.83 -0.22
CA TRP A 145 6.89 -20.62 -0.40
C TRP A 145 5.70 -20.59 0.59
N PRO A 146 5.33 -19.42 1.13
CA PRO A 146 6.10 -18.19 1.06
C PRO A 146 7.49 -18.31 1.69
N HIS A 147 8.45 -17.50 1.25
CA HIS A 147 9.77 -17.42 1.86
C HIS A 147 10.20 -15.97 2.01
N GLU A 148 11.01 -15.72 3.04
CA GLU A 148 11.57 -14.40 3.31
C GLU A 148 12.84 -14.16 2.51
N HIS A 149 13.11 -12.89 2.21
CA HIS A 149 14.41 -12.41 1.81
C HIS A 149 14.82 -11.19 2.61
N ILE A 150 16.08 -11.11 3.02
CA ILE A 150 16.66 -9.94 3.68
C ILE A 150 17.54 -9.17 2.69
N PHE A 151 17.56 -7.84 2.82
CA PHE A 151 18.44 -6.98 2.05
C PHE A 151 19.64 -6.55 2.88
N GLU A 152 20.84 -6.96 2.46
CA GLU A 152 22.09 -6.47 3.00
C GLU A 152 22.62 -5.36 2.10
N TRP A 153 22.77 -4.16 2.66
CA TRP A 153 23.26 -3.00 1.92
C TRP A 153 24.73 -2.74 2.20
N PHE A 154 25.47 -2.46 1.14
CA PHE A 154 26.84 -2.00 1.22
C PHE A 154 26.91 -0.47 1.23
N GLU A 155 28.05 0.07 1.67
CA GLU A 155 28.26 1.52 1.76
C GLU A 155 28.17 2.22 0.39
N ASP A 156 28.57 1.53 -0.67
CA ASP A 156 28.49 2.03 -2.06
C ASP A 156 27.07 2.05 -2.64
N GLY A 157 26.08 1.59 -1.87
CA GLY A 157 24.68 1.53 -2.27
C GLY A 157 24.32 0.29 -3.10
N SER A 158 25.26 -0.64 -3.31
CA SER A 158 24.93 -1.98 -3.80
C SER A 158 24.27 -2.81 -2.68
N PHE A 159 23.61 -3.90 -3.06
CA PHE A 159 22.93 -4.78 -2.11
C PHE A 159 22.96 -6.24 -2.51
N ASN A 160 22.91 -7.12 -1.52
CA ASN A 160 22.57 -8.53 -1.66
C ASN A 160 21.12 -8.76 -1.20
N ARG A 161 20.39 -9.63 -1.90
CA ARG A 161 19.09 -10.14 -1.47
C ARG A 161 19.25 -11.62 -1.12
N ILE A 162 19.26 -11.92 0.18
CA ILE A 162 19.53 -13.26 0.71
C ILE A 162 18.23 -13.93 1.15
N PRO A 163 18.01 -15.23 0.88
CA PRO A 163 16.90 -16.01 1.44
C PRO A 163 17.09 -16.34 2.92
#